data_AF-A0A392VHH7-F1
#
_entry.id   AF-A0A392VHH7-F1
#
_cell.length_a   1.000
_cell.length_b   1.000
_cell.length_c   1.000
_cell.angle_alpha   90.00
_cell.angle_beta   90.00
_cell.angle_gamma   90.00
#
_symmetry.space_group_name_H-M   'P 1'
#
loop_
_entity.id
_entity.type
_entity.pdbx_description
1 polymer ?
#
loop_
_entity_poly.entity_id
_entity_poly.type
_entity_poly.pdbx_seq_one_letter_code
_entity_poly.pdbx_strand_id
1 'polypeptide(L)' 'MAPKARLAVYKVCWNGGCFDSDILAAFDAAVADGVDVVSLSVGGVVVPYH' A
#
# COMPACT_ATOMS: atom_id res chain seq x y z
N MET A 1 -15.06 -9.84 8.50
CA MET A 1 -14.71 -10.28 7.13
C MET A 1 -15.86 -9.90 6.19
N ALA A 2 -15.57 -9.46 4.95
CA ALA A 2 -16.57 -8.94 4.00
C ALA A 2 -16.51 -9.67 2.64
N PRO A 3 -17.22 -10.81 2.46
CA PRO A 3 -17.08 -11.67 1.26
C PRO A 3 -17.56 -11.05 -0.06
N LYS A 4 -18.37 -9.98 -0.01
CA LYS A 4 -18.92 -9.29 -1.19
C LYS A 4 -18.15 -8.01 -1.54
N ALA A 5 -17.10 -7.67 -0.80
CA ALA A 5 -16.29 -6.49 -1.08
C ALA A 5 -15.61 -6.61 -2.46
N ARG A 6 -15.43 -5.47 -3.13
CA ARG A 6 -14.62 -5.40 -4.36
C ARG A 6 -13.16 -5.31 -3.96
N LEU A 7 -12.29 -5.98 -4.70
CA LEU A 7 -10.85 -6.01 -4.45
C LEU A 7 -10.12 -5.27 -5.57
N ALA A 8 -9.30 -4.30 -5.19
CA ALA A 8 -8.28 -3.69 -6.02
C ALA A 8 -6.91 -4.06 -5.43
N VAL A 9 -5.95 -4.43 -6.28
CA VAL A 9 -4.63 -4.94 -5.85
C VAL A 9 -3.54 -4.02 -6.38
N TYR A 10 -2.74 -3.47 -5.47
CA TYR A 10 -1.61 -2.60 -5.77
C TYR A 10 -0.33 -3.31 -5.34
N LYS A 11 0.51 -3.71 -6.29
CA LYS A 11 1.75 -4.43 -6.01
C LYS A 11 2.87 -3.45 -5.67
N VAL A 12 3.35 -3.49 -4.43
CA VAL A 12 4.41 -2.60 -3.92
C VAL A 12 5.68 -3.32 -3.46
N CYS A 13 5.62 -4.65 -3.34
CA CYS A 13 6.75 -5.46 -2.90
C CYS A 13 7.28 -6.33 -4.03
N TRP A 14 8.61 -6.43 -4.06
CA TRP A 14 9.38 -7.20 -5.02
C TRP A 14 10.37 -8.10 -4.27
N ASN A 15 11.13 -8.91 -5.01
CA ASN A 15 12.17 -9.76 -4.40
C ASN A 15 13.22 -8.94 -3.63
N GLY A 16 13.40 -7.66 -3.96
CA GLY A 16 14.32 -6.74 -3.27
C GLY A 16 13.72 -6.00 -2.07
N GLY A 17 12.45 -6.25 -1.72
CA GLY A 17 11.73 -5.54 -0.67
C GLY A 17 10.61 -4.65 -1.19
N CYS A 18 10.08 -3.81 -0.31
CA CYS A 18 9.03 -2.84 -0.62
C CYS A 18 9.63 -1.45 -0.44
N PHE A 19 9.69 -0.68 -1.53
CA PHE A 19 10.26 0.66 -1.49
C PHE A 19 9.20 1.68 -1.08
N ASP A 20 9.58 2.68 -0.29
CA ASP A 20 8.65 3.74 0.13
C ASP A 20 8.02 4.47 -1.07
N SER A 21 8.77 4.62 -2.17
CA SER A 21 8.26 5.20 -3.41
C SER A 21 7.12 4.38 -4.04
N ASP A 22 7.25 3.06 -4.05
CA ASP A 22 6.22 2.17 -4.59
C ASP A 22 4.97 2.18 -3.70
N ILE A 23 5.16 2.23 -2.37
CA ILE A 23 4.08 2.32 -1.40
C ILE A 23 3.32 3.64 -1.57
N LEU A 24 4.02 4.77 -1.68
CA LEU A 24 3.40 6.08 -1.88
C LEU A 24 2.66 6.16 -3.23
N ALA A 25 3.26 5.65 -4.31
CA ALA A 25 2.60 5.59 -5.62
C ALA A 25 1.33 4.72 -5.60
N ALA A 26 1.34 3.61 -4.85
CA ALA A 26 0.14 2.79 -4.66
C ALA A 26 -0.94 3.49 -3.84
N PHE A 27 -0.57 4.29 -2.83
CA PHE A 27 -1.53 5.11 -2.09
C PHE A 27 -2.16 6.17 -2.99
N ASP A 28 -1.39 6.88 -3.81
CA ASP A 28 -1.91 7.85 -4.76
C ASP A 28 -2.90 7.20 -5.74
N ALA A 29 -2.56 6.01 -6.26
CA ALA A 29 -3.45 5.24 -7.13
C ALA A 29 -4.73 4.78 -6.41
N ALA A 30 -4.61 4.27 -5.19
CA ALA A 30 -5.75 3.85 -4.38
C ALA A 30 -6.72 5.00 -4.07
N VAL A 31 -6.19 6.18 -3.76
CA VAL A 31 -6.99 7.39 -3.55
C VAL A 31 -7.66 7.83 -4.84
N ALA A 32 -6.94 7.83 -5.97
CA ALA A 32 -7.51 8.19 -7.27
C ALA A 32 -8.61 7.21 -7.73
N ASP A 33 -8.47 5.93 -7.41
CA ASP A 33 -9.47 4.88 -7.68
C ASP A 33 -10.67 4.95 -6.72
N GLY A 34 -10.60 5.78 -5.66
CA GLY A 34 -11.68 5.97 -4.70
C GLY A 34 -11.93 4.75 -3.82
N VAL A 35 -10.89 3.99 -3.45
CA VAL A 35 -11.06 2.81 -2.58
C VAL A 35 -11.52 3.22 -1.18
N ASP A 36 -12.45 2.45 -0.60
CA ASP A 36 -13.00 2.77 0.73
C ASP A 36 -12.06 2.41 1.88
N VAL A 37 -11.26 1.35 1.72
CA VAL A 37 -10.36 0.82 2.74
C VAL A 37 -9.10 0.28 2.09
N VAL A 38 -7.94 0.64 2.64
CA VAL A 38 -6.64 0.09 2.27
C VAL A 38 -6.17 -0.89 3.35
N SER A 39 -5.83 -2.11 2.96
CA SER A 39 -5.15 -3.08 3.83
C SER A 39 -3.66 -3.13 3.49
N LEU A 40 -2.83 -2.58 4.36
CA LEU A 40 -1.38 -2.58 4.21
C LEU A 40 -0.74 -3.39 5.34
N SER A 41 -0.13 -4.54 4.99
CA SER A 41 0.55 -5.43 5.95
C SER A 41 2.06 -5.43 5.74
N VAL A 42 2.65 -4.23 5.60
CA VAL A 42 4.10 -4.02 5.51
C VAL A 42 4.52 -2.92 6.49
N GLY A 43 5.79 -2.93 6.90
CA GLY A 43 6.35 -1.93 7.79
C GLY A 43 7.89 -1.95 7.73
N GLY A 44 8.49 -0.78 7.88
CA GLY A 44 9.94 -0.58 7.91
C GLY A 44 10.47 -0.27 9.31
N VAL A 45 11.77 0.00 9.40
CA VAL A 45 12.40 0.52 10.62
C VAL A 45 12.18 2.02 10.68
N VAL A 46 11.80 2.55 11.85
CA VAL A 46 11.69 3.99 12.06
C VAL A 46 13.08 4.63 12.08
N VAL A 47 13.32 5.57 11.17
CA VAL A 47 14.55 6.38 11.13
C VAL A 47 14.19 7.83 11.46
N PRO A 48 14.80 8.44 12.48
CA PRO A 48 14.56 9.84 12.81
C PRO A 48 15.04 10.76 11.68
N TYR A 49 14.28 11.81 11.42
CA TYR A 49 14.55 12.86 10.41
C TYR A 49 15.53 13.93 10.93
N HIS A 50 16.61 13.51 11.61
CA HIS A 50 17.62 14.40 12.24
C HIS A 50 18.04 15.59 11.37
#